data_AF-A0A1H5RK70-F1
#
_entry.id   AF-A0A1H5RK70-F1
#
_cell.length_a   1.000
_cell.length_b   1.000
_cell.length_c   1.000
_cell.angle_alpha   90.00
_cell.angle_beta   90.00
_cell.angle_gamma   90.00
#
_symmetry.space_group_name_H-M   'P 1'
#
loop_
_entity.id
_entity.type
_entity.pdbx_description
1 polymer ?
#
loop_
_entity_poly.entity_id
_entity_poly.type
_entity_poly.pdbx_seq_one_letter_code
_entity_poly.pdbx_strand_id
1 'polypeptide(L)'
;MPAPTEEFLAEMLPRQTAAERAIHNGDAGPRTALWSKADPVSLFGAWLPIRTGWADVSDAFRRVAAQFSDSREYRFEVVAAGASGDLAYTIGYEHNTVTLNGKPATYTLRVTHVYRREEGEWKIVHRHGDRPPDEPAPDAPLNSR
;
A
#
# COMPACT_ATOMS: atom_id res chain seq x y z
N MET A 1 -18.29 16.09 -14.73
CA MET A 1 -17.03 15.34 -14.65
C MET A 1 -16.95 14.72 -13.27
N PRO A 2 -16.45 13.48 -13.14
CA PRO A 2 -16.27 12.87 -11.82
C PRO A 2 -15.38 13.76 -10.95
N ALA A 3 -15.52 13.64 -9.63
CA ALA A 3 -14.65 14.39 -8.72
C ALA A 3 -13.18 13.90 -8.91
N PRO A 4 -12.16 14.77 -8.73
CA PRO A 4 -10.75 14.37 -8.90
C PRO A 4 -10.38 13.10 -8.11
N THR A 5 -10.96 12.92 -6.92
CA THR A 5 -10.77 11.71 -6.11
C THR A 5 -11.36 10.46 -6.77
N GLU A 6 -12.52 10.54 -7.40
CA GLU A 6 -13.16 9.41 -8.07
C GLU A 6 -12.35 8.96 -9.29
N GLU A 7 -11.85 9.91 -10.10
CA GLU A 7 -10.98 9.63 -11.24
C GLU A 7 -9.66 8.98 -10.80
N PHE A 8 -9.03 9.54 -9.77
CA PHE A 8 -7.83 8.98 -9.17
C PHE A 8 -8.05 7.54 -8.67
N LEU A 9 -9.13 7.29 -7.93
CA LEU A 9 -9.42 5.95 -7.38
C LEU A 9 -9.74 4.94 -8.50
N ALA A 10 -10.51 5.35 -9.50
CA ALA A 10 -10.85 4.51 -10.65
C ALA A 10 -9.59 4.10 -11.43
N GLU A 11 -8.59 4.98 -11.53
CA GLU A 11 -7.31 4.67 -12.16
C GLU A 11 -6.42 3.79 -11.26
N MET A 12 -6.24 4.17 -10.00
CA MET A 12 -5.17 3.62 -9.17
C MET A 12 -5.55 2.38 -8.38
N LEU A 13 -6.79 2.22 -7.93
CA LEU A 13 -7.18 1.05 -7.13
C LEU A 13 -6.98 -0.28 -7.87
N PRO A 14 -7.39 -0.44 -9.15
CA PRO A 14 -7.17 -1.69 -9.88
C PRO A 14 -5.68 -1.98 -10.07
N ARG A 15 -4.89 -0.95 -10.41
CA ARG A 15 -3.44 -1.05 -10.63
C ARG A 15 -2.71 -1.46 -9.35
N GLN A 16 -3.00 -0.78 -8.24
CA GLN A 16 -2.43 -1.10 -6.94
C GLN A 16 -2.83 -2.49 -6.50
N THR A 17 -4.11 -2.86 -6.61
CA THR A 17 -4.59 -4.20 -6.23
C THR A 17 -3.87 -5.30 -7.01
N ALA A 18 -3.68 -5.11 -8.32
CA ALA A 18 -2.92 -6.04 -9.15
C ALA A 18 -1.44 -6.11 -8.72
N ALA A 19 -0.81 -4.96 -8.44
CA ALA A 19 0.58 -4.91 -8.03
C ALA A 19 0.85 -5.53 -6.65
N GLU A 20 -0.05 -5.31 -5.70
CA GLU A 20 0.03 -5.91 -4.38
C GLU A 20 -0.22 -7.43 -4.45
N ARG A 21 -1.17 -7.89 -5.28
CA ARG A 21 -1.33 -9.33 -5.53
C ARG A 21 -0.11 -9.95 -6.19
N ALA A 22 0.55 -9.25 -7.12
CA ALA A 22 1.75 -9.73 -7.79
C ALA A 22 2.90 -9.91 -6.79
N ILE A 23 3.13 -8.94 -5.89
CA ILE A 23 4.21 -9.06 -4.91
C ILE A 23 3.98 -10.20 -3.91
N HIS A 24 2.71 -10.46 -3.55
CA HIS A 24 2.32 -11.61 -2.72
C HIS A 24 2.39 -12.96 -3.48
N ASN A 25 2.70 -12.95 -4.77
CA ASN A 25 3.03 -14.13 -5.58
C ASN A 25 4.51 -14.16 -6.01
N GLY A 26 5.36 -13.33 -5.40
CA GLY A 26 6.79 -13.32 -5.69
C GLY A 26 7.22 -12.43 -6.86
N ASP A 27 6.31 -11.63 -7.44
CA ASP A 27 6.61 -10.70 -8.51
C ASP A 27 6.60 -9.24 -8.05
N ALA A 28 7.79 -8.63 -7.94
CA ALA A 28 7.96 -7.23 -7.58
C ALA A 28 7.76 -6.25 -8.76
N GLY A 29 7.69 -6.73 -10.00
CA GLY A 29 7.70 -5.91 -11.22
C GLY A 29 6.56 -4.89 -11.26
N PRO A 30 5.29 -5.31 -11.13
CA PRO A 30 4.16 -4.41 -11.12
C PRO A 30 4.22 -3.34 -10.03
N ARG A 31 4.64 -3.70 -8.81
CA ARG A 31 4.81 -2.75 -7.70
C ARG A 31 5.89 -1.72 -8.01
N THR A 32 7.02 -2.19 -8.54
CA THR A 32 8.15 -1.33 -8.96
C THR A 32 7.71 -0.32 -10.04
N ALA A 33 6.85 -0.72 -10.98
CA ALA A 33 6.38 0.16 -12.06
C ALA A 33 5.41 1.27 -11.59
N LEU A 34 4.67 1.03 -10.50
CA LEU A 34 3.73 2.01 -9.94
C LEU A 34 4.39 3.05 -9.02
N TRP A 35 5.61 2.81 -8.56
CA TRP A 35 6.30 3.74 -7.69
C TRP A 35 7.06 4.80 -8.48
N SER A 36 7.16 5.98 -7.87
CA SER A 36 8.04 7.03 -8.38
C SER A 36 9.49 6.57 -8.26
N LYS A 37 10.29 6.96 -9.26
CA LYS A 37 11.75 6.77 -9.26
C LYS A 37 12.48 8.05 -8.89
N ALA A 38 11.74 9.15 -8.68
CA ALA A 38 12.26 10.47 -8.36
C ALA A 38 12.29 10.65 -6.85
N ASP A 39 13.49 10.78 -6.29
CA ASP A 39 13.67 11.02 -4.87
C ASP A 39 13.12 12.40 -4.44
N PRO A 40 12.58 12.53 -3.22
CA PRO A 40 12.50 11.48 -2.19
C PRO A 40 11.26 10.58 -2.35
N VAL A 41 11.46 9.27 -2.22
CA VAL A 41 10.41 8.28 -1.92
C VAL A 41 10.69 7.60 -0.59
N SER A 42 9.66 7.10 0.09
CA SER A 42 9.84 6.44 1.39
C SER A 42 8.89 5.27 1.61
N LEU A 43 9.36 4.27 2.37
CA LEU A 43 8.60 3.05 2.69
C LEU A 43 8.74 2.72 4.17
N PHE A 44 7.62 2.66 4.88
CA PHE A 44 7.51 1.97 6.16
C PHE A 44 6.85 0.61 5.87
N GLY A 45 7.66 -0.44 5.86
CA GLY A 45 7.34 -1.72 5.21
C GLY A 45 6.67 -2.76 6.09
N ALA A 46 5.90 -2.37 7.12
CA ALA A 46 5.27 -3.20 8.17
C ALA A 46 6.22 -4.06 9.03
N TRP A 47 7.08 -4.85 8.41
CA TRP A 47 8.09 -5.69 9.07
C TRP A 47 9.52 -5.33 8.68
N LEU A 48 9.68 -4.33 7.81
CA LEU A 48 10.98 -3.83 7.41
C LEU A 48 11.29 -2.51 8.10
N PRO A 49 12.57 -2.23 8.43
CA PRO A 49 12.97 -0.89 8.81
C PRO A 49 12.62 0.10 7.70
N ILE A 50 12.51 1.38 8.07
CA ILE A 50 12.35 2.48 7.13
C ILE A 50 13.32 2.36 5.94
N ARG A 51 12.84 2.66 4.74
CA ARG A 51 13.65 2.87 3.53
C ARG A 51 13.33 4.23 2.94
N THR A 52 14.36 4.89 2.44
CA THR A 52 14.27 6.21 1.82
C THR A 52 15.11 6.22 0.55
N GLY A 53 14.57 6.77 -0.52
CA GLY A 53 15.19 6.78 -1.83
C GLY A 53 14.84 5.56 -2.67
N TRP A 54 14.77 5.74 -3.99
CA TRP A 54 14.28 4.72 -4.93
C TRP A 54 15.10 3.43 -4.90
N ALA A 55 16.43 3.54 -4.82
CA ALA A 55 17.31 2.37 -4.77
C ALA A 55 16.96 1.46 -3.59
N ASP A 56 16.87 2.02 -2.39
CA ASP A 56 16.58 1.30 -1.15
C ASP A 56 15.14 0.73 -1.13
N VAL A 57 14.18 1.49 -1.65
CA VAL A 57 12.78 1.06 -1.74
C VAL A 57 12.59 -0.08 -2.74
N SER A 58 13.17 0.02 -3.94
CA SER A 58 13.06 -1.02 -4.97
C SER A 58 13.77 -2.31 -4.56
N ASP A 59 14.91 -2.21 -3.87
CA ASP A 59 15.59 -3.35 -3.26
C ASP A 59 14.74 -4.04 -2.19
N ALA A 60 14.02 -3.28 -1.38
CA ALA A 60 13.09 -3.83 -0.41
C ALA A 60 11.97 -4.62 -1.08
N PHE A 61 11.39 -4.14 -2.19
CA PHE A 61 10.35 -4.88 -2.90
C PHE A 61 10.82 -6.25 -3.39
N ARG A 62 12.04 -6.34 -3.95
CA ARG A 62 12.59 -7.63 -4.40
C ARG A 62 12.75 -8.61 -3.23
N ARG A 63 13.24 -8.14 -2.08
CA ARG A 63 13.41 -8.96 -0.86
C ARG A 63 12.09 -9.40 -0.25
N VAL A 64 11.06 -8.55 -0.32
CA VAL A 64 9.72 -8.87 0.17
C VAL A 64 9.06 -9.90 -0.75
N ALA A 65 9.10 -9.68 -2.06
CA ALA A 65 8.53 -10.59 -3.06
C ALA A 65 9.07 -12.02 -2.87
N ALA A 66 10.40 -12.17 -2.71
CA ALA A 66 11.03 -13.48 -2.55
C ALA A 66 10.54 -14.31 -1.34
N GLN A 67 9.86 -13.69 -0.38
CA GLN A 67 9.31 -14.38 0.79
C GLN A 67 7.88 -14.88 0.58
N PHE A 68 7.18 -14.38 -0.43
CA PHE A 68 5.77 -14.67 -0.65
C PHE A 68 5.52 -15.62 -1.83
N SER A 69 4.48 -16.42 -1.69
CA SER A 69 3.91 -17.26 -2.75
C SER A 69 2.44 -17.56 -2.46
N ASP A 70 1.74 -18.16 -3.43
CA ASP A 70 0.37 -18.67 -3.27
C ASP A 70 -0.59 -17.64 -2.65
N SER A 71 -0.73 -16.46 -3.28
CA SER A 71 -1.71 -15.45 -2.86
C SER A 71 -3.11 -15.92 -3.21
N ARG A 72 -3.83 -16.37 -2.19
CA ARG A 72 -5.23 -16.81 -2.28
C ARG A 72 -6.17 -15.61 -2.19
N GLU A 73 -5.81 -14.63 -1.37
CA GLU A 73 -6.58 -13.41 -1.19
C GLU A 73 -5.68 -12.19 -1.06
N TYR A 74 -6.07 -11.13 -1.76
CA TYR A 74 -5.63 -9.77 -1.52
C TYR A 74 -6.84 -8.86 -1.73
N ARG A 75 -7.21 -8.09 -0.71
CA ARG A 75 -8.29 -7.09 -0.76
C ARG A 75 -7.81 -5.81 -0.10
N PHE A 76 -7.93 -4.69 -0.81
CA PHE A 76 -7.71 -3.36 -0.23
C PHE A 76 -9.05 -2.72 0.09
N GLU A 77 -9.32 -2.51 1.36
CA GLU A 77 -10.51 -1.82 1.87
C GLU A 77 -10.19 -0.35 2.07
N VAL A 78 -10.73 0.52 1.23
CA VAL A 78 -10.52 1.97 1.32
C VAL A 78 -11.38 2.54 2.46
N VAL A 79 -10.73 3.18 3.42
CA VAL A 79 -11.38 3.90 4.54
C VAL A 79 -11.51 5.38 4.21
N ALA A 80 -10.47 5.98 3.62
CA ALA A 80 -10.48 7.37 3.20
C ALA A 80 -9.56 7.58 2.00
N ALA A 81 -9.88 8.57 1.17
CA ALA A 81 -9.05 8.98 0.05
C ALA A 81 -9.33 10.44 -0.32
N GLY A 82 -8.37 11.06 -0.98
CA GLY A 82 -8.53 12.39 -1.53
C GLY A 82 -7.52 12.64 -2.65
N ALA A 83 -7.90 13.46 -3.62
CA ALA A 83 -7.02 13.97 -4.66
C ALA A 83 -7.23 15.47 -4.88
N SER A 84 -6.14 16.22 -5.05
CA SER A 84 -6.14 17.64 -5.36
C SER A 84 -4.89 18.01 -6.14
N GLY A 85 -5.08 18.54 -7.36
CA GLY A 85 -3.98 18.77 -8.30
C GLY A 85 -3.19 17.48 -8.56
N ASP A 86 -1.88 17.55 -8.38
CA ASP A 86 -0.95 16.44 -8.63
C ASP A 86 -0.65 15.60 -7.38
N LEU A 87 -1.42 15.74 -6.30
CA LEU A 87 -1.27 14.93 -5.07
C LEU A 87 -2.55 14.19 -4.72
N ALA A 88 -2.38 12.95 -4.25
CA ALA A 88 -3.47 12.13 -3.76
C ALA A 88 -3.02 11.22 -2.62
N TYR A 89 -3.98 10.66 -1.89
CA TYR A 89 -3.72 9.65 -0.87
C TYR A 89 -4.84 8.60 -0.82
N THR A 90 -4.49 7.42 -0.33
CA THR A 90 -5.44 6.39 0.14
C THR A 90 -5.06 5.95 1.54
N ILE A 91 -6.08 5.71 2.36
CA ILE A 91 -5.96 5.14 3.70
C ILE A 91 -6.91 3.94 3.74
N GLY A 92 -6.43 2.80 4.20
CA GLY A 92 -7.25 1.60 4.18
C GLY A 92 -6.62 0.40 4.88
N TYR A 93 -7.28 -0.74 4.71
CA TYR A 93 -6.80 -2.03 5.19
C TYR A 93 -6.39 -2.93 4.03
N GLU A 94 -5.22 -3.55 4.12
CA GLU A 94 -4.82 -4.66 3.23
C GLU A 94 -5.11 -5.98 3.94
N HIS A 95 -6.06 -6.75 3.42
CA HIS A 95 -6.37 -8.11 3.89
C HIS A 95 -5.69 -9.13 2.98
N ASN A 96 -4.94 -10.05 3.59
CA ASN A 96 -4.07 -10.96 2.88
C ASN A 96 -4.27 -12.39 3.38
N THR A 97 -4.35 -13.33 2.43
CA THR A 97 -4.19 -14.77 2.68
C THR A 97 -3.17 -15.30 1.68
N VAL A 98 -2.00 -15.70 2.19
CA VAL A 98 -0.80 -15.99 1.39
C VAL A 98 0.02 -17.13 2.01
N THR A 99 1.06 -17.59 1.31
CA THR A 99 2.16 -18.35 1.90
C THR A 99 3.36 -17.43 2.09
N LEU A 100 3.86 -17.33 3.33
CA LEU A 100 5.05 -16.56 3.70
C LEU A 100 6.14 -17.52 4.18
N ASN A 101 7.29 -17.53 3.50
CA ASN A 101 8.43 -18.41 3.79
C ASN A 101 8.01 -19.89 3.92
N GLY A 102 7.15 -20.36 3.02
CA GLY A 102 6.65 -21.73 2.97
C GLY A 102 5.57 -22.06 4.00
N LYS A 103 5.10 -21.09 4.80
CA LYS A 103 4.03 -21.28 5.79
C LYS A 103 2.79 -20.46 5.43
N PRO A 104 1.57 -21.03 5.49
CA PRO A 104 0.34 -20.27 5.33
C PRO A 104 0.26 -19.12 6.37
N ALA A 105 -0.19 -17.95 5.93
CA ALA A 105 -0.38 -16.78 6.77
C ALA A 105 -1.61 -15.99 6.32
N THR A 106 -2.40 -15.54 7.30
CA THR A 106 -3.50 -14.59 7.11
C THR A 106 -3.26 -13.40 8.01
N TYR A 107 -3.31 -12.19 7.46
CA TYR A 107 -3.05 -10.96 8.22
C TYR A 107 -3.74 -9.76 7.59
N THR A 108 -3.92 -8.73 8.42
CA THR A 108 -4.41 -7.41 8.03
C THR A 108 -3.32 -6.38 8.31
N LEU A 109 -3.16 -5.39 7.44
CA LEU A 109 -2.37 -4.19 7.66
C LEU A 109 -3.25 -2.95 7.56
N ARG A 110 -3.01 -1.93 8.39
CA ARG A 110 -3.46 -0.55 8.13
C ARG A 110 -2.43 0.10 7.24
N VAL A 111 -2.85 0.71 6.14
CA VAL A 111 -1.93 1.26 5.15
C VAL A 111 -2.34 2.64 4.69
N THR A 112 -1.36 3.54 4.65
CA THR A 112 -1.43 4.83 3.96
C THR A 112 -0.55 4.78 2.73
N HIS A 113 -1.10 5.17 1.58
CA HIS A 113 -0.35 5.44 0.36
C HIS A 113 -0.47 6.92 0.01
N VAL A 114 0.63 7.53 -0.41
CA VAL A 114 0.65 8.88 -0.98
C VAL A 114 1.12 8.79 -2.42
N TYR A 115 0.46 9.54 -3.28
CA TYR A 115 0.69 9.53 -4.72
C TYR A 115 1.01 10.93 -5.20
N ARG A 116 1.87 10.99 -6.21
CA ARG A 116 2.17 12.20 -6.97
C ARG A 116 1.97 11.91 -8.45
N ARG A 117 1.35 12.83 -9.18
CA ARG A 117 1.25 12.74 -10.64
C ARG A 117 2.57 13.19 -11.25
N GLU A 118 3.15 12.35 -12.09
CA GLU A 118 4.42 12.55 -12.78
C GLU A 118 4.21 12.25 -14.25
N GLU A 119 4.47 13.23 -15.13
CA GLU A 119 4.30 13.08 -16.59
C GLU A 119 2.90 12.58 -17.00
N GLY A 120 1.88 12.97 -16.23
CA GLY A 120 0.49 12.57 -16.45
C GLY A 120 0.07 11.24 -15.83
N GLU A 121 0.99 10.50 -15.21
CA GLU A 121 0.70 9.22 -14.52
C GLU A 121 0.77 9.37 -13.00
N TRP A 122 -0.15 8.73 -12.28
CA TRP A 122 -0.02 8.62 -10.83
C TRP A 122 1.08 7.64 -10.43
N LYS A 123 1.96 8.08 -9.53
CA LYS A 123 3.04 7.28 -8.94
C LYS A 123 2.94 7.28 -7.43
N ILE A 124 3.18 6.13 -6.81
CA ILE A 124 3.31 6.04 -5.34
C ILE A 124 4.64 6.66 -4.94
N VAL A 125 4.59 7.63 -4.03
CA VAL A 125 5.79 8.30 -3.46
C VAL A 125 6.02 7.90 -2.01
N HIS A 126 5.00 7.41 -1.33
CA HIS A 126 5.10 6.89 0.03
C HIS A 126 4.12 5.74 0.26
N ARG A 127 4.56 4.75 1.04
CA ARG A 127 3.69 3.78 1.69
C ARG A 127 4.11 3.61 3.14
N HIS A 128 3.12 3.62 4.01
CA HIS A 128 3.26 3.24 5.41
C HIS A 128 2.25 2.16 5.72
N GLY A 129 2.72 0.95 5.99
CA GLY A 129 1.89 -0.15 6.46
C GLY A 129 2.35 -0.60 7.84
N ASP A 130 1.39 -0.87 8.73
CA ASP A 130 1.60 -1.46 10.04
C ASP A 130 0.50 -2.47 10.34
N ARG A 131 0.76 -3.40 11.27
CA ARG A 131 -0.33 -4.19 11.85
C ARG A 131 -1.30 -3.26 12.58
N PRO A 132 -2.62 -3.48 12.49
CA PRO A 132 -3.56 -2.86 13.42
C PRO A 132 -3.07 -3.14 14.86
N PRO A 133 -3.14 -2.16 15.78
CA PRO A 133 -3.00 -2.47 17.19
C PRO A 133 -4.07 -3.51 17.56
N ASP A 134 -3.73 -4.43 18.46
CA ASP A 134 -4.73 -5.25 19.13
C ASP A 134 -5.60 -4.27 19.95
N GLU A 135 -6.76 -3.88 19.45
CA GLU A 135 -7.62 -2.90 20.13
C GLU A 135 -8.65 -3.65 21.00
N PRO A 136 -8.61 -3.54 22.34
CA PRO A 136 -9.78 -3.83 23.15
C PRO A 136 -10.86 -2.79 22.83
N ALA A 137 -12.14 -3.19 22.82
CA ALA A 137 -13.25 -2.27 22.58
C ALA A 137 -13.15 -1.03 23.50
N PRO A 138 -13.45 0.18 22.99
CA PRO A 138 -13.44 1.37 23.84
C PRO A 138 -14.49 1.25 24.94
N ASP A 139 -14.07 1.40 26.20
CA ASP A 139 -14.95 1.54 27.36
C ASP A 139 -15.69 2.89 27.28
N ALA A 140 -16.83 2.91 26.58
CA ALA A 140 -17.87 3.96 26.59
C ALA A 140 -17.40 5.40 26.19
N PRO A 141 -18.33 6.32 25.86
CA PRO A 141 -18.06 7.36 24.86
C PRO A 141 -17.23 8.53 25.39
N LEU A 142 -16.44 9.11 24.48
CA LEU A 142 -15.78 10.40 24.70
C LEU A 142 -16.85 11.49 24.91
N ASN A 143 -17.00 11.90 26.16
CA ASN A 143 -17.76 13.10 26.49
C ASN A 143 -17.12 14.32 25.84
N SER A 144 -17.95 15.07 25.11
CA SER A 144 -17.66 16.39 24.58
C SER A 144 -17.41 17.39 25.71
N ARG A 145 -16.26 18.08 25.64
CA ARG A 145 -16.10 19.45 26.14
C ARG A 145 -15.22 20.22 25.17
#